data_AF-A0A6J6II91-F1
#
_entry.id   AF-A0A6J6II91-F1
#
_cell.length_a   1.000
_cell.length_b   1.000
_cell.length_c   1.000
_cell.angle_alpha   90.00
_cell.angle_beta   90.00
_cell.angle_gamma   90.00
#
_symmetry.space_group_name_H-M   'P 1'
#
loop_
_entity.id
_entity.type
_entity.pdbx_description
1 polymer ?
#
loop_
_entity_poly.entity_id
_entity_poly.type
_entity_poly.pdbx_seq_one_letter_code
_entity_poly.pdbx_strand_id
1 'polypeptide(L)'
;MSSTARVALASDLSAQELAGLGLEAGQILPVGEWFVRPDATRPEAARMRRETPVVGAFETLVVTDPTLNTIVATTSIHFNDVPSIIECQTSAGRILVCAIAPERLATAPEIGRYLDRLAAGVSATPRTIGVGIVGYGPFGGMGYTHGLAATETDGLAFVGVCDSNDERRMAAMVDFPTVQGHVDLASLSRADDVDVVIVATPPLFHAPIALELLRAGKHVVVEKPMCLTVADADELLAVSAEVGRTITVHQNRRWDGDFLALRRAIDTGLLGDVFNMETFVGSFEHPCRWWHSDETFSGGAVYDWGSHHIDWILRIFGSRPQRVRAISHKRVWRDVTNADQIDVHMRWDDGREARFIQSDVAGIRKPKFYVQGTAGTAAADYAPVTIDQLVDGRGHVAHEWHHAEVPTDLRLSRYEPGYGTVDMVLPPVARVGWPFHRALADHLLLGEAIPVPPEESRDVVAVLEAAHASGADGGVELTCG
;
A
#
# COMPACT_ATOMS: atom_id res chain seq x y z
N MET A 1 22.27 -23.69 7.66
CA MET A 1 20.90 -24.09 7.28
C MET A 1 19.98 -23.49 8.32
N SER A 2 19.30 -22.38 8.04
CA SER A 2 18.29 -21.86 8.97
C SER A 2 17.14 -22.87 8.96
N SER A 3 17.01 -23.70 10.01
CA SER A 3 15.86 -24.59 10.12
C SER A 3 14.66 -23.72 10.52
N THR A 4 13.73 -23.55 9.60
CA THR A 4 12.41 -22.95 9.87
C THR A 4 11.78 -23.65 11.07
N ALA A 5 11.32 -22.89 12.06
CA ALA A 5 10.69 -23.48 13.24
C ALA A 5 9.34 -24.11 12.88
N ARG A 6 9.03 -25.26 13.49
CA ARG A 6 7.67 -25.83 13.43
C ARG A 6 6.75 -24.99 14.31
N VAL A 7 5.57 -24.63 13.82
CA VAL A 7 4.53 -23.96 14.63
C VAL A 7 3.46 -24.98 15.01
N ALA A 8 3.03 -24.99 16.27
CA ALA A 8 1.98 -25.89 16.76
C ALA A 8 1.09 -25.22 17.82
N LEU A 9 -0.20 -25.55 17.82
CA LEU A 9 -1.06 -25.28 18.96
C LEU A 9 -0.71 -26.24 20.10
N ALA A 10 -0.80 -25.77 21.35
CA ALA A 10 -0.53 -26.59 22.53
C ALA A 10 -1.32 -27.92 22.54
N SER A 11 -2.63 -27.87 22.25
CA SER A 11 -3.52 -29.03 22.19
C SER A 11 -3.28 -29.97 21.00
N ASP A 12 -2.46 -29.59 20.02
CA ASP A 12 -2.00 -30.50 18.95
C ASP A 12 -0.86 -31.41 19.42
N LEU A 13 -0.25 -31.11 20.57
CA LEU A 13 0.86 -31.87 21.14
C LEU A 13 0.36 -32.75 22.29
N SER A 14 0.81 -34.00 22.33
CA SER A 14 0.51 -34.89 23.45
C SER A 14 1.15 -34.35 24.75
N ALA A 15 0.60 -34.72 25.90
CA ALA A 15 1.17 -34.35 27.20
C ALA A 15 2.64 -34.79 27.36
N GLN A 16 3.01 -35.92 26.74
CA GLN A 16 4.40 -36.40 26.74
C GLN A 16 5.31 -35.53 25.85
N GLU A 17 4.82 -35.05 24.71
CA GLU A 17 5.55 -34.11 23.85
C GLU A 17 5.75 -32.78 24.56
N LEU A 18 4.70 -32.20 25.16
CA LEU A 18 4.79 -30.95 25.93
C LEU A 18 5.78 -31.07 27.10
N ALA A 19 5.71 -32.15 27.88
CA ALA A 19 6.66 -32.40 28.97
C ALA A 19 8.10 -32.51 28.45
N GLY A 20 8.30 -33.13 27.28
CA GLY A 20 9.60 -33.19 26.60
C GLY A 20 10.12 -31.82 26.12
N LEU A 21 9.24 -30.84 25.96
CA LEU A 21 9.56 -29.44 25.68
C LEU A 21 9.70 -28.59 26.96
N GLY A 22 9.53 -29.17 28.15
CA GLY A 22 9.53 -28.42 29.40
C GLY A 22 8.29 -27.53 29.57
N LEU A 23 7.15 -27.97 29.03
CA LEU A 23 5.86 -27.29 29.09
C LEU A 23 4.77 -28.18 29.68
N GLU A 24 3.77 -27.54 30.28
CA GLU A 24 2.51 -28.18 30.65
C GLU A 24 1.33 -27.36 30.13
N ALA A 25 0.33 -28.04 29.56
CA ALA A 25 -0.95 -27.43 29.20
C ALA A 25 -1.81 -27.25 30.44
N GLY A 26 -2.43 -26.07 30.55
CA GLY A 26 -3.32 -25.70 31.64
C GLY A 26 -4.79 -25.65 31.22
N GLN A 27 -5.50 -24.64 31.71
CA GLN A 27 -6.92 -24.45 31.41
C GLN A 27 -7.14 -23.92 29.99
N ILE A 28 -8.15 -24.45 29.32
CA ILE A 28 -8.70 -23.86 28.09
C ILE A 28 -9.76 -22.83 28.47
N LEU A 29 -9.51 -21.57 28.12
CA LEU A 29 -10.45 -20.47 28.22
C LEU A 29 -11.33 -20.42 26.95
N PRO A 30 -12.61 -20.05 27.08
CA PRO A 30 -13.54 -20.00 25.95
C PRO A 30 -13.11 -18.95 24.92
N VAL A 31 -13.77 -18.98 23.76
CA VAL A 31 -13.53 -17.99 22.70
C VAL A 31 -13.75 -16.58 23.25
N GLY A 32 -12.70 -15.77 23.18
CA GLY A 32 -12.68 -14.38 23.64
C GLY A 32 -11.75 -13.54 22.78
N GLU A 33 -11.72 -12.25 23.05
CA GLU A 33 -10.74 -11.32 22.48
C GLU A 33 -9.55 -11.20 23.44
N TRP A 34 -8.38 -11.60 22.97
CA TRP A 34 -7.14 -11.65 23.74
C TRP A 34 -6.11 -10.67 23.17
N PHE A 35 -5.50 -9.87 24.02
CA PHE A 35 -4.45 -8.94 23.60
C PHE A 35 -3.09 -9.63 23.68
N VAL A 36 -2.56 -10.01 22.52
CA VAL A 36 -1.23 -10.63 22.40
C VAL A 36 -0.18 -9.53 22.38
N ARG A 37 0.82 -9.66 23.25
CA ARG A 37 1.92 -8.74 23.46
C ARG A 37 3.26 -9.42 23.17
N PRO A 38 3.87 -9.17 22.00
CA PRO A 38 5.23 -9.62 21.70
C PRO A 38 6.25 -9.09 22.71
N ASP A 39 7.32 -9.84 22.96
CA ASP A 39 8.46 -9.34 23.71
C ASP A 39 9.20 -8.29 22.89
N ALA A 40 9.01 -7.02 23.24
CA ALA A 40 9.58 -5.87 22.54
C ALA A 40 11.12 -5.79 22.58
N THR A 41 11.78 -6.58 23.43
CA THR A 41 13.26 -6.67 23.45
C THR A 41 13.80 -7.52 22.31
N ARG A 42 12.93 -8.29 21.64
CA ARG A 42 13.33 -9.20 20.57
C ARG A 42 13.39 -8.51 19.21
N PRO A 43 14.39 -8.86 18.37
CA PRO A 43 14.49 -8.33 17.02
C PRO A 43 13.26 -8.66 16.15
N GLU A 44 12.63 -9.81 16.35
CA GLU A 44 11.43 -10.21 15.59
C GLU A 44 10.22 -9.31 15.90
N ALA A 45 10.20 -8.70 17.10
CA ALA A 45 9.15 -7.78 17.54
C ALA A 45 9.43 -6.32 17.11
N ALA A 46 10.56 -6.07 16.43
CA ALA A 46 10.88 -4.76 15.92
C ALA A 46 9.72 -4.24 15.06
N ARG A 47 9.36 -2.96 15.26
CA ARG A 47 8.39 -2.27 14.41
C ARG A 47 6.96 -2.84 14.50
N MET A 48 6.62 -3.55 15.58
CA MET A 48 5.26 -4.00 15.87
C MET A 48 4.51 -3.07 16.84
N ARG A 49 3.17 -3.15 16.88
CA ARG A 49 2.42 -2.56 18.00
C ARG A 49 2.74 -3.33 19.28
N ARG A 50 2.56 -2.62 20.40
CA ARG A 50 2.72 -3.19 21.72
C ARG A 50 1.74 -4.35 21.94
N GLU A 51 0.46 -4.17 21.61
CA GLU A 51 -0.59 -5.16 21.84
C GLU A 51 -1.50 -5.26 20.61
N THR A 52 -1.90 -6.47 20.26
CA THR A 52 -2.83 -6.73 19.15
C THR A 52 -3.95 -7.66 19.60
N PRO A 53 -5.24 -7.31 19.35
CA PRO A 53 -6.36 -8.19 19.68
C PRO A 53 -6.41 -9.39 18.73
N VAL A 54 -6.63 -10.57 19.29
CA VAL A 54 -6.81 -11.84 18.58
C VAL A 54 -8.04 -12.53 19.16
N VAL A 55 -8.97 -12.92 18.31
CA VAL A 55 -10.18 -13.63 18.75
C VAL A 55 -9.96 -15.14 18.63
N GLY A 56 -10.09 -15.89 19.72
CA GLY A 56 -9.92 -17.34 19.72
C GLY A 56 -10.12 -17.96 21.10
N ALA A 57 -10.12 -19.29 21.18
CA ALA A 57 -9.93 -19.97 22.46
C ALA A 57 -8.46 -19.80 22.90
N PHE A 58 -8.21 -19.80 24.21
CA PHE A 58 -6.88 -19.61 24.77
C PHE A 58 -6.54 -20.76 25.73
N GLU A 59 -5.49 -21.51 25.43
CA GLU A 59 -4.98 -22.60 26.26
C GLU A 59 -3.78 -22.11 27.07
N THR A 60 -3.93 -21.97 28.38
CA THR A 60 -2.84 -21.49 29.23
C THR A 60 -1.66 -22.45 29.20
N LEU A 61 -0.45 -21.93 29.04
CA LEU A 61 0.79 -22.71 29.04
C LEU A 61 1.60 -22.41 30.30
N VAL A 62 2.14 -23.46 30.93
CA VAL A 62 3.04 -23.37 32.08
C VAL A 62 4.43 -23.82 31.64
N VAL A 63 5.44 -22.97 31.85
CA VAL A 63 6.85 -23.32 31.60
C VAL A 63 7.38 -24.08 32.82
N THR A 64 7.70 -25.36 32.66
CA THR A 64 8.27 -26.21 33.71
C THR A 64 9.79 -26.29 33.65
N ASP A 65 10.39 -26.11 32.47
CA ASP A 65 11.84 -25.98 32.29
C ASP A 65 12.18 -24.68 31.53
N PRO A 66 12.57 -23.61 32.22
CA PRO A 66 12.97 -22.35 31.60
C PRO A 66 14.25 -22.43 30.75
N THR A 67 15.06 -23.49 30.88
CA THR A 67 16.32 -23.62 30.12
C THR A 67 16.10 -24.06 28.68
N LEU A 68 14.96 -24.69 28.40
CA LEU A 68 14.56 -25.15 27.06
C LEU A 68 13.66 -24.15 26.33
N ASN A 69 13.17 -23.13 27.04
CA ASN A 69 12.04 -22.31 26.63
C ASN A 69 12.35 -20.82 26.69
N THR A 70 11.92 -20.09 25.68
CA THR A 70 11.89 -18.63 25.67
C THR A 70 10.46 -18.16 25.44
N ILE A 71 9.90 -17.39 26.37
CA ILE A 71 8.58 -16.77 26.17
C ILE A 71 8.78 -15.61 25.20
N VAL A 72 8.09 -15.65 24.05
CA VAL A 72 8.25 -14.64 22.99
C VAL A 72 7.01 -13.76 22.86
N ALA A 73 5.86 -14.20 23.38
CA ALA A 73 4.69 -13.33 23.55
C ALA A 73 3.91 -13.68 24.81
N THR A 74 3.21 -12.70 25.34
CA THR A 74 2.34 -12.81 26.52
C THR A 74 0.95 -12.28 26.25
N THR A 75 -0.03 -12.65 27.08
CA THR A 75 -1.38 -12.09 27.11
C THR A 75 -1.76 -11.86 28.56
N SER A 76 -2.33 -10.69 28.87
CA SER A 76 -2.79 -10.36 30.22
C SER A 76 -4.13 -11.04 30.50
N ILE A 77 -4.14 -11.97 31.45
CA ILE A 77 -5.33 -12.68 31.91
C ILE A 77 -5.48 -12.41 33.40
N HIS A 78 -6.58 -11.77 33.79
CA HIS A 78 -6.81 -11.34 35.18
C HIS A 78 -5.62 -10.55 35.77
N PHE A 79 -5.04 -9.64 34.98
CA PHE A 79 -3.86 -8.83 35.34
C PHE A 79 -2.56 -9.60 35.53
N ASN A 80 -2.50 -10.87 35.11
CA ASN A 80 -1.27 -11.66 35.09
C ASN A 80 -0.84 -11.88 33.64
N ASP A 81 0.45 -11.70 33.37
CA ASP A 81 1.01 -12.00 32.06
C ASP A 81 1.18 -13.51 31.90
N VAL A 82 0.37 -14.10 31.03
CA VAL A 82 0.39 -15.53 30.72
C VAL A 82 1.09 -15.73 29.37
N PRO A 83 1.97 -16.73 29.21
CA PRO A 83 2.61 -17.02 27.92
C PRO A 83 1.57 -17.30 26.83
N SER A 84 1.70 -16.65 25.68
CA SER A 84 0.84 -16.87 24.51
C SER A 84 1.58 -17.50 23.33
N ILE A 85 2.89 -17.26 23.23
CA ILE A 85 3.78 -17.93 22.27
C ILE A 85 5.10 -18.23 22.99
N ILE A 86 5.56 -19.48 22.91
CA ILE A 86 6.81 -19.95 23.51
C ILE A 86 7.67 -20.57 22.42
N GLU A 87 8.93 -20.18 22.36
CA GLU A 87 9.96 -20.82 21.53
C GLU A 87 10.69 -21.89 22.34
N CYS A 88 10.61 -23.14 21.89
CA CYS A 88 11.26 -24.29 22.53
C CYS A 88 12.39 -24.82 21.64
N GLN A 89 13.54 -25.11 22.26
CA GLN A 89 14.68 -25.76 21.58
C GLN A 89 14.59 -27.28 21.69
N THR A 90 14.75 -27.98 20.57
CA THR A 90 14.74 -29.45 20.52
C THR A 90 15.94 -29.98 19.76
N SER A 91 16.23 -31.28 19.90
CA SER A 91 17.26 -31.95 19.10
C SER A 91 16.95 -31.98 17.59
N ALA A 92 15.69 -31.80 17.20
CA ALA A 92 15.23 -31.77 15.81
C ALA A 92 15.09 -30.36 15.22
N GLY A 93 15.38 -29.31 16.00
CA GLY A 93 15.22 -27.91 15.62
C GLY A 93 14.38 -27.11 16.60
N ARG A 94 13.81 -26.00 16.13
CA ARG A 94 12.96 -25.10 16.94
C ARG A 94 11.48 -25.42 16.77
N ILE A 95 10.72 -25.33 17.85
CA ILE A 95 9.25 -25.37 17.81
C ILE A 95 8.68 -24.13 18.50
N LEU A 96 7.66 -23.52 17.88
CA LEU A 96 6.87 -22.44 18.45
C LEU A 96 5.55 -23.04 18.94
N VAL A 97 5.33 -23.02 20.25
CA VAL A 97 4.10 -23.52 20.88
C VAL A 97 3.20 -22.32 21.19
N CYS A 98 2.01 -22.32 20.62
CA CYS A 98 1.04 -21.22 20.74
C CYS A 98 -0.11 -21.59 21.69
N ALA A 99 -0.55 -20.64 22.51
CA ALA A 99 -1.74 -20.73 23.36
C ALA A 99 -3.05 -20.47 22.60
N ILE A 100 -2.97 -19.81 21.44
CA ILE A 100 -4.09 -19.55 20.52
C ILE A 100 -3.74 -20.25 19.20
N ALA A 101 -4.75 -20.82 18.55
CA ALA A 101 -4.57 -21.52 17.28
C ALA A 101 -3.84 -20.63 16.24
N PRO A 102 -2.78 -21.13 15.56
CA PRO A 102 -1.98 -20.34 14.61
C PRO A 102 -2.81 -19.66 13.51
N GLU A 103 -3.84 -20.33 12.99
CA GLU A 103 -4.74 -19.77 11.99
C GLU A 103 -5.57 -18.60 12.53
N ARG A 104 -5.82 -18.54 13.84
CA ARG A 104 -6.46 -17.39 14.50
C ARG A 104 -5.47 -16.27 14.75
N LEU A 105 -4.24 -16.59 15.16
CA LEU A 105 -3.15 -15.60 15.25
C LEU A 105 -2.90 -14.92 13.90
N ALA A 106 -2.95 -15.69 12.80
CA ALA A 106 -2.79 -15.18 11.43
C ALA A 106 -3.93 -14.23 10.99
N THR A 107 -5.12 -14.31 11.61
CA THR A 107 -6.22 -13.36 11.32
C THR A 107 -5.92 -11.95 11.83
N ALA A 108 -4.97 -11.80 12.77
CA ALA A 108 -4.43 -10.53 13.20
C ALA A 108 -3.11 -10.28 12.47
N PRO A 109 -3.07 -9.41 11.42
CA PRO A 109 -1.92 -9.35 10.51
C PRO A 109 -0.58 -9.06 11.19
N GLU A 110 -0.57 -8.27 12.27
CA GLU A 110 0.67 -7.99 12.99
C GLU A 110 1.22 -9.23 13.72
N ILE A 111 0.35 -9.99 14.38
CA ILE A 111 0.76 -11.20 15.11
C ILE A 111 1.11 -12.33 14.13
N GLY A 112 0.41 -12.44 13.00
CA GLY A 112 0.80 -13.31 11.90
C GLY A 112 2.23 -13.04 11.44
N ARG A 113 2.56 -11.77 11.13
CA ARG A 113 3.93 -11.39 10.74
C ARG A 113 4.98 -11.69 11.81
N TYR A 114 4.63 -11.51 13.08
CA TYR A 114 5.54 -11.88 14.18
C TYR A 114 5.85 -13.37 14.20
N LEU A 115 4.82 -14.19 14.04
CA LEU A 115 4.94 -15.64 14.02
C LEU A 115 5.79 -16.10 12.84
N ASP A 116 5.61 -15.48 11.66
CA ASP A 116 6.43 -15.75 10.48
C ASP A 116 7.90 -15.38 10.70
N ARG A 117 8.18 -14.23 11.32
CA ARG A 117 9.56 -13.79 11.64
C ARG A 117 10.23 -14.72 12.64
N LEU A 118 9.52 -15.12 13.70
CA LEU A 118 10.00 -16.10 14.67
C LEU A 118 10.33 -17.44 14.00
N ALA A 119 9.43 -17.92 13.13
CA ALA A 119 9.59 -19.17 12.41
C ALA A 119 10.80 -19.12 11.47
N ALA A 120 10.99 -18.02 10.74
CA ALA A 120 12.12 -17.80 9.85
C ALA A 120 13.45 -17.53 10.59
N GLY A 121 13.40 -17.11 11.87
CA GLY A 121 14.57 -16.73 12.65
C GLY A 121 15.19 -15.40 12.20
N VAL A 122 14.34 -14.41 11.87
CA VAL A 122 14.79 -13.11 11.37
C VAL A 122 15.55 -12.34 12.46
N SER A 123 16.76 -11.87 12.16
CA SER A 123 17.49 -10.93 13.00
C SER A 123 17.32 -9.52 12.44
N ALA A 124 16.51 -8.68 13.08
CA ALA A 124 16.47 -7.25 12.80
C ALA A 124 17.81 -6.62 13.17
N THR A 125 18.56 -6.16 12.17
CA THR A 125 19.72 -5.29 12.42
C THR A 125 19.22 -3.87 12.71
N PRO A 126 19.77 -3.16 13.71
CA PRO A 126 19.50 -1.75 13.94
C PRO A 126 20.17 -0.90 12.83
N ARG A 127 19.59 -0.97 11.63
CA ARG A 127 19.99 -0.18 10.47
C ARG A 127 18.81 0.71 10.07
N THR A 128 19.14 1.90 9.60
CA THR A 128 18.20 2.80 8.94
C THR A 128 18.47 2.75 7.44
N ILE A 129 17.42 2.70 6.64
CA ILE A 129 17.52 2.75 5.17
C ILE A 129 17.64 4.21 4.74
N GLY A 130 18.75 4.55 4.09
CA GLY A 130 18.90 5.88 3.51
C GLY A 130 18.10 6.03 2.23
N VAL A 131 17.30 7.08 2.17
CA VAL A 131 16.40 7.42 1.07
C VAL A 131 17.00 8.55 0.25
N GLY A 132 17.19 8.31 -1.03
CA GLY A 132 17.44 9.32 -2.05
C GLY A 132 16.13 9.73 -2.74
N ILE A 133 16.02 10.97 -3.20
CA ILE A 133 14.88 11.44 -4.01
C ILE A 133 15.40 12.04 -5.31
N VAL A 134 14.85 11.62 -6.45
CA VAL A 134 15.10 12.22 -7.76
C VAL A 134 13.86 12.99 -8.19
N GLY A 135 14.00 14.30 -8.38
CA GLY A 135 12.89 15.21 -8.64
C GLY A 135 12.29 15.74 -7.33
N TYR A 136 12.74 16.92 -6.90
CA TYR A 136 12.19 17.54 -5.69
C TYR A 136 10.86 18.26 -5.98
N GLY A 137 10.67 18.67 -7.23
CA GLY A 137 9.47 19.38 -7.70
C GLY A 137 9.36 20.81 -7.14
N PRO A 138 8.30 21.55 -7.51
CA PRO A 138 8.03 22.86 -6.93
C PRO A 138 7.76 22.79 -5.42
N PHE A 139 7.93 23.92 -4.71
CA PHE A 139 7.78 24.02 -3.25
C PHE A 139 6.51 23.31 -2.74
N GLY A 140 6.66 22.28 -1.90
CA GLY A 140 5.55 21.47 -1.39
C GLY A 140 5.05 20.35 -2.33
N GLY A 141 5.76 20.08 -3.43
CA GLY A 141 5.47 18.99 -4.36
C GLY A 141 5.89 17.61 -3.85
N MET A 142 5.78 16.60 -4.72
CA MET A 142 5.98 15.18 -4.35
C MET A 142 7.33 14.90 -3.66
N GLY A 143 8.41 15.56 -4.09
CA GLY A 143 9.71 15.40 -3.46
C GLY A 143 9.77 15.87 -2.00
N TYR A 144 9.09 16.98 -1.67
CA TYR A 144 8.94 17.43 -0.28
C TYR A 144 8.12 16.42 0.53
N THR A 145 6.97 15.96 0.01
CA THR A 145 6.11 14.99 0.70
C THR A 145 6.84 13.67 0.97
N HIS A 146 7.62 13.19 0.02
CA HIS A 146 8.47 12.01 0.21
C HIS A 146 9.61 12.24 1.18
N GLY A 147 10.24 13.41 1.17
CA GLY A 147 11.28 13.78 2.14
C GLY A 147 10.73 13.81 3.56
N LEU A 148 9.53 14.38 3.76
CA LEU A 148 8.83 14.37 5.03
C LEU A 148 8.48 12.93 5.45
N ALA A 149 7.90 12.15 4.54
CA ALA A 149 7.55 10.75 4.82
C ALA A 149 8.75 9.89 5.20
N ALA A 150 9.89 10.05 4.53
CA ALA A 150 11.13 9.35 4.84
C ALA A 150 11.75 9.82 6.18
N THR A 151 11.55 11.08 6.56
CA THR A 151 12.04 11.63 7.83
C THR A 151 11.17 11.18 9.02
N GLU A 152 9.86 11.12 8.84
CA GLU A 152 8.90 10.78 9.91
C GLU A 152 8.67 9.27 10.06
N THR A 153 9.09 8.47 9.10
CA THR A 153 8.96 7.01 9.15
C THR A 153 10.18 6.41 9.82
N ASP A 154 9.99 5.81 11.01
CA ASP A 154 11.03 5.00 11.65
C ASP A 154 11.70 4.06 10.64
N GLY A 155 13.01 3.86 10.73
CA GLY A 155 13.75 2.93 9.86
C GLY A 155 14.04 3.47 8.45
N LEU A 156 13.54 4.65 8.10
CA LEU A 156 14.00 5.43 6.95
C LEU A 156 14.76 6.68 7.42
N ALA A 157 15.62 7.20 6.56
CA ALA A 157 16.22 8.52 6.72
C ALA A 157 16.35 9.17 5.35
N PHE A 158 15.90 10.42 5.21
CA PHE A 158 16.13 11.18 3.98
C PHE A 158 17.57 11.71 3.97
N VAL A 159 18.39 11.25 3.02
CA VAL A 159 19.85 11.52 3.01
C VAL A 159 20.35 12.20 1.73
N GLY A 160 19.66 12.02 0.59
CA GLY A 160 20.12 12.55 -0.68
C GLY A 160 18.99 13.07 -1.57
N VAL A 161 19.21 14.19 -2.25
CA VAL A 161 18.27 14.75 -3.23
C VAL A 161 18.98 15.04 -4.54
N CYS A 162 18.38 14.65 -5.66
CA CYS A 162 18.88 14.90 -7.00
C CYS A 162 17.82 15.63 -7.81
N ASP A 163 18.20 16.75 -8.42
CA ASP A 163 17.34 17.51 -9.33
C ASP A 163 18.21 18.27 -10.32
N SER A 164 17.80 18.37 -11.58
CA SER A 164 18.50 19.17 -12.59
C SER A 164 18.50 20.66 -12.28
N ASN A 165 17.56 21.13 -11.46
CA ASN A 165 17.42 22.54 -11.10
C ASN A 165 18.07 22.81 -9.72
N ASP A 166 19.08 23.67 -9.73
CA ASP A 166 19.83 24.08 -8.54
C ASP A 166 18.95 24.66 -7.43
N GLU A 167 17.93 25.45 -7.77
CA GLU A 167 16.99 26.02 -6.80
C GLU A 167 16.19 24.93 -6.08
N ARG A 168 15.88 23.82 -6.77
CA ARG A 168 15.16 22.69 -6.18
C ARG A 168 16.03 21.91 -5.21
N ARG A 169 17.29 21.68 -5.56
CA ARG A 169 18.25 21.04 -4.64
C ARG A 169 18.50 21.92 -3.41
N MET A 170 18.68 23.23 -3.60
CA MET A 170 18.86 24.17 -2.50
C MET A 170 17.62 24.22 -1.59
N ALA A 171 16.41 24.25 -2.16
CA ALA A 171 15.17 24.20 -1.37
C ALA A 171 15.11 22.95 -0.48
N ALA A 172 15.42 21.77 -1.04
CA ALA A 172 15.46 20.53 -0.28
C ALA A 172 16.46 20.56 0.88
N MET A 173 17.65 21.13 0.68
CA MET A 173 18.67 21.27 1.73
C MET A 173 18.27 22.31 2.80
N VAL A 174 17.40 23.26 2.48
CA VAL A 174 16.83 24.20 3.44
C VAL A 174 15.72 23.54 4.25
N ASP A 175 14.82 22.83 3.58
CA ASP A 175 13.71 22.11 4.22
C ASP A 175 14.22 20.95 5.10
N PHE A 176 15.30 20.28 4.66
CA PHE A 176 15.91 19.12 5.31
C PHE A 176 17.43 19.31 5.45
N PRO A 177 17.92 19.96 6.54
CA PRO A 177 19.32 20.36 6.68
C PRO A 177 20.38 19.25 6.66
N THR A 178 19.97 17.99 6.84
CA THR A 178 20.87 16.83 6.84
C THR A 178 21.06 16.21 5.45
N VAL A 179 20.25 16.60 4.47
CA VAL A 179 20.23 16.02 3.12
C VAL A 179 21.36 16.59 2.27
N GLN A 180 22.00 15.73 1.49
CA GLN A 180 23.01 16.11 0.50
C GLN A 180 22.38 16.35 -0.87
N GLY A 181 22.76 17.43 -1.53
CA GLY A 181 22.34 17.74 -2.90
C GLY A 181 23.26 17.11 -3.95
N HIS A 182 22.68 16.41 -4.92
CA HIS A 182 23.36 15.73 -6.02
C HIS A 182 22.96 16.35 -7.36
N VAL A 183 23.93 16.69 -8.18
CA VAL A 183 23.70 17.37 -9.47
C VAL A 183 23.24 16.41 -10.57
N ASP A 184 23.48 15.11 -10.40
CA ASP A 184 23.17 14.07 -11.37
C ASP A 184 22.92 12.71 -10.69
N LEU A 185 22.33 11.78 -11.45
CA LEU A 185 22.04 10.42 -10.99
C LEU A 185 23.31 9.64 -10.63
N ALA A 186 24.40 9.88 -11.36
CA ALA A 186 25.67 9.20 -11.14
C ALA A 186 26.28 9.52 -9.76
N SER A 187 26.15 10.76 -9.29
CA SER A 187 26.60 11.16 -7.95
C SER A 187 25.68 10.66 -6.85
N LEU A 188 24.35 10.66 -7.05
CA LEU A 188 23.40 10.09 -6.08
C LEU A 188 23.57 8.57 -5.94
N SER A 189 23.69 7.86 -7.07
CA SER A 189 23.81 6.39 -7.08
C SER A 189 25.14 5.88 -6.52
N ARG A 190 26.21 6.69 -6.51
CA ARG A 190 27.49 6.34 -5.86
C ARG A 190 27.53 6.67 -4.37
N ALA A 191 26.50 7.32 -3.81
CA ALA A 191 26.45 7.61 -2.39
C ALA A 191 26.21 6.31 -1.60
N ASP A 192 27.14 5.98 -0.69
CA ASP A 192 27.12 4.73 0.10
C ASP A 192 26.01 4.72 1.16
N ASP A 193 25.53 5.90 1.56
CA ASP A 193 24.46 6.11 2.52
C ASP A 193 23.06 6.08 1.88
N VAL A 194 22.94 6.06 0.55
CA VAL A 194 21.66 5.92 -0.18
C VAL A 194 21.39 4.45 -0.49
N ASP A 195 20.33 3.89 0.08
CA ASP A 195 19.91 2.49 -0.11
C ASP A 195 18.78 2.34 -1.14
N VAL A 196 17.79 3.23 -1.04
CA VAL A 196 16.61 3.28 -1.90
C VAL A 196 16.45 4.66 -2.50
N VAL A 197 16.02 4.74 -3.75
CA VAL A 197 15.77 6.02 -4.43
C VAL A 197 14.31 6.11 -4.86
N ILE A 198 13.64 7.21 -4.48
CA ILE A 198 12.29 7.55 -4.92
C ILE A 198 12.38 8.45 -6.15
N VAL A 199 11.84 8.01 -7.28
CA VAL A 199 11.79 8.75 -8.53
C VAL A 199 10.45 9.48 -8.61
N ALA A 200 10.47 10.79 -8.37
CA ALA A 200 9.32 11.70 -8.39
C ALA A 200 9.44 12.73 -9.54
N THR A 201 9.85 12.24 -10.71
CA THR A 201 9.99 13.03 -11.95
C THR A 201 8.72 12.92 -12.80
N PRO A 202 8.59 13.61 -13.95
CA PRO A 202 7.49 13.36 -14.86
C PRO A 202 7.48 11.91 -15.39
N PRO A 203 6.32 11.30 -15.69
CA PRO A 203 6.17 9.88 -16.04
C PRO A 203 7.08 9.39 -17.18
N LEU A 204 7.30 10.22 -18.21
CA LEU A 204 8.22 9.92 -19.31
C LEU A 204 9.64 9.51 -18.83
N PHE A 205 10.09 10.04 -17.70
CA PHE A 205 11.44 9.82 -17.20
C PHE A 205 11.54 8.68 -16.18
N HIS A 206 10.42 8.09 -15.76
CA HIS A 206 10.39 7.08 -14.71
C HIS A 206 11.24 5.86 -15.04
N ALA A 207 10.95 5.17 -16.16
CA ALA A 207 11.66 3.97 -16.57
C ALA A 207 13.18 4.18 -16.79
N PRO A 208 13.64 5.16 -17.60
CA PRO A 208 15.08 5.32 -17.83
C PRO A 208 15.85 5.64 -16.55
N ILE A 209 15.29 6.47 -15.66
CA ILE A 209 15.92 6.78 -14.37
C ILE A 209 15.94 5.56 -13.45
N ALA A 210 14.83 4.84 -13.34
CA ALA A 210 14.73 3.65 -12.50
C ALA A 210 15.68 2.54 -12.96
N LEU A 211 15.82 2.31 -14.27
CA LEU A 211 16.77 1.33 -14.83
C LEU A 211 18.21 1.68 -14.50
N GLU A 212 18.61 2.96 -14.59
CA GLU A 212 19.95 3.41 -14.21
C GLU A 212 20.24 3.14 -12.73
N LEU A 213 19.30 3.47 -11.85
CA LEU A 213 19.42 3.29 -10.41
C LEU A 213 19.45 1.81 -9.99
N LEU A 214 18.61 0.97 -10.59
CA LEU A 214 18.62 -0.48 -10.38
C LEU A 214 19.96 -1.08 -10.81
N ARG A 215 20.46 -0.73 -12.00
CA ARG A 215 21.77 -1.19 -12.51
C ARG A 215 22.94 -0.70 -11.64
N ALA A 216 22.79 0.45 -10.97
CA ALA A 216 23.72 0.94 -9.97
C ALA A 216 23.58 0.24 -8.59
N GLY A 217 22.68 -0.74 -8.45
CA GLY A 217 22.51 -1.55 -7.26
C GLY A 217 21.63 -0.93 -6.17
N LYS A 218 20.84 0.11 -6.49
CA LYS A 218 19.88 0.73 -5.56
C LYS A 218 18.52 0.05 -5.63
N HIS A 219 17.80 0.05 -4.51
CA HIS A 219 16.36 -0.20 -4.54
C HIS A 219 15.65 1.02 -5.13
N VAL A 220 14.52 0.84 -5.80
CA VAL A 220 13.81 1.94 -6.47
C VAL A 220 12.33 1.94 -6.13
N VAL A 221 11.84 3.11 -5.74
CA VAL A 221 10.40 3.43 -5.72
C VAL A 221 10.16 4.40 -6.85
N VAL A 222 9.18 4.14 -7.70
CA VAL A 222 8.76 5.06 -8.75
C VAL A 222 7.44 5.70 -8.34
N GLU A 223 7.28 6.99 -8.58
CA GLU A 223 5.95 7.60 -8.56
C GLU A 223 5.02 6.95 -9.59
N LYS A 224 3.72 7.12 -9.39
CA LYS A 224 2.71 6.64 -10.36
C LYS A 224 2.68 7.55 -11.61
N PRO A 225 2.35 6.99 -12.78
CA PRO A 225 2.35 5.57 -13.13
C PRO A 225 3.78 5.00 -13.15
N MET A 226 3.95 3.68 -13.05
CA MET A 226 5.27 3.04 -13.10
C MET A 226 6.12 3.51 -14.30
N CYS A 227 5.50 3.58 -15.47
CA CYS A 227 6.06 4.02 -16.74
C CYS A 227 4.90 4.18 -17.75
N LEU A 228 5.23 4.52 -19.00
CA LEU A 228 4.23 4.76 -20.06
C LEU A 228 3.95 3.55 -20.94
N THR A 229 4.79 2.51 -20.91
CA THR A 229 4.62 1.33 -21.78
C THR A 229 4.82 0.04 -21.00
N VAL A 230 4.10 -1.00 -21.41
CA VAL A 230 4.27 -2.36 -20.90
C VAL A 230 5.69 -2.87 -21.14
N ALA A 231 6.30 -2.53 -22.28
CA ALA A 231 7.67 -2.92 -22.59
C ALA A 231 8.67 -2.37 -21.56
N ASP A 232 8.53 -1.10 -21.18
CA ASP A 232 9.36 -0.51 -20.13
C ASP A 232 9.10 -1.15 -18.76
N ALA A 233 7.84 -1.46 -18.44
CA ALA A 233 7.48 -2.16 -17.20
C ALA A 233 8.16 -3.55 -17.15
N ASP A 234 8.05 -4.31 -18.24
CA ASP A 234 8.66 -5.65 -18.35
C ASP A 234 10.19 -5.57 -18.24
N GLU A 235 10.84 -4.55 -18.81
CA GLU A 235 12.29 -4.31 -18.64
C GLU A 235 12.65 -3.99 -17.18
N LEU A 236 11.87 -3.14 -16.51
CA LEU A 236 12.09 -2.79 -15.09
C LEU A 236 12.01 -4.02 -14.18
N LEU A 237 11.00 -4.87 -14.37
CA LEU A 237 10.84 -6.12 -13.62
C LEU A 237 12.02 -7.07 -13.89
N ALA A 238 12.41 -7.24 -15.16
CA ALA A 238 13.51 -8.11 -15.54
C ALA A 238 14.85 -7.66 -14.92
N VAL A 239 15.17 -6.36 -15.03
CA VAL A 239 16.41 -5.81 -14.45
C VAL A 239 16.38 -5.88 -12.93
N SER A 240 15.26 -5.55 -12.29
CA SER A 240 15.08 -5.67 -10.84
C SER A 240 15.39 -7.09 -10.34
N ALA A 241 14.86 -8.10 -11.04
CA ALA A 241 15.14 -9.50 -10.73
C ALA A 241 16.61 -9.88 -10.99
N GLU A 242 17.21 -9.41 -12.09
CA GLU A 242 18.60 -9.67 -12.45
C GLU A 242 19.59 -9.15 -11.39
N VAL A 243 19.39 -7.91 -10.93
CA VAL A 243 20.31 -7.27 -9.96
C VAL A 243 19.97 -7.60 -8.50
N GLY A 244 18.85 -8.28 -8.24
CA GLY A 244 18.37 -8.61 -6.90
C GLY A 244 18.00 -7.38 -6.07
N ARG A 245 17.46 -6.33 -6.71
CA ARG A 245 17.03 -5.09 -6.05
C ARG A 245 15.55 -4.86 -6.27
N THR A 246 14.88 -4.37 -5.23
CA THR A 246 13.45 -4.09 -5.23
C THR A 246 13.11 -2.95 -6.19
N ILE A 247 12.09 -3.15 -7.02
CA ILE A 247 11.31 -2.06 -7.62
C ILE A 247 9.86 -2.11 -7.14
N THR A 248 9.30 -0.94 -6.84
CA THR A 248 7.89 -0.78 -6.47
C THR A 248 7.37 0.58 -6.90
N VAL A 249 6.06 0.78 -6.82
CA VAL A 249 5.39 2.01 -7.24
C VAL A 249 4.67 2.61 -6.04
N HIS A 250 4.74 3.94 -5.89
CA HIS A 250 4.03 4.67 -4.85
C HIS A 250 2.53 4.80 -5.18
N GLN A 251 1.81 3.68 -5.18
CA GLN A 251 0.34 3.64 -5.24
C GLN A 251 -0.29 4.05 -3.90
N ASN A 252 -0.01 5.28 -3.47
CA ASN A 252 -0.40 5.85 -2.18
C ASN A 252 -1.92 5.77 -1.89
N ARG A 253 -2.74 5.81 -2.93
CA ARG A 253 -4.21 5.75 -2.81
C ARG A 253 -4.76 4.39 -2.41
N ARG A 254 -3.94 3.33 -2.36
CA ARG A 254 -4.32 2.05 -1.73
C ARG A 254 -4.62 2.20 -0.22
N TRP A 255 -4.16 3.30 0.38
CA TRP A 255 -4.41 3.65 1.78
C TRP A 255 -5.42 4.81 1.96
N ASP A 256 -6.15 5.19 0.92
CA ASP A 256 -7.27 6.13 1.07
C ASP A 256 -8.34 5.48 1.96
N GLY A 257 -8.79 6.22 2.98
CA GLY A 257 -9.63 5.67 4.04
C GLY A 257 -10.97 5.14 3.54
N ASP A 258 -11.52 5.76 2.52
CA ASP A 258 -12.78 5.37 1.88
C ASP A 258 -12.61 4.13 0.98
N PHE A 259 -11.47 4.01 0.28
CA PHE A 259 -11.11 2.78 -0.43
C PHE A 259 -10.88 1.61 0.54
N LEU A 260 -10.21 1.84 1.67
CA LEU A 260 -10.04 0.82 2.72
C LEU A 260 -11.38 0.41 3.34
N ALA A 261 -12.33 1.33 3.50
CA ALA A 261 -13.68 1.03 3.96
C ALA A 261 -14.44 0.16 2.94
N LEU A 262 -14.34 0.47 1.64
CA LEU A 262 -14.90 -0.34 0.56
C LEU A 262 -14.31 -1.75 0.56
N ARG A 263 -12.98 -1.87 0.62
CA ARG A 263 -12.31 -3.17 0.67
C ARG A 263 -12.76 -3.99 1.87
N ARG A 264 -12.85 -3.38 3.06
CA ARG A 264 -13.38 -4.05 4.25
C ARG A 264 -14.82 -4.54 4.05
N ALA A 265 -15.67 -3.76 3.40
CA ALA A 265 -17.05 -4.17 3.12
C ALA A 265 -17.11 -5.39 2.18
N ILE A 266 -16.21 -5.48 1.21
CA ILE A 266 -16.08 -6.63 0.30
C ILE A 266 -15.53 -7.84 1.07
N ASP A 267 -14.42 -7.68 1.78
CA ASP A 267 -13.74 -8.75 2.53
C ASP A 267 -14.62 -9.37 3.63
N THR A 268 -15.56 -8.60 4.18
CA THR A 268 -16.54 -9.06 5.19
C THR A 268 -17.85 -9.60 4.59
N GLY A 269 -17.94 -9.65 3.25
CA GLY A 269 -19.08 -10.23 2.54
C GLY A 269 -20.34 -9.34 2.51
N LEU A 270 -20.23 -8.05 2.82
CA LEU A 270 -21.38 -7.12 2.76
C LEU A 270 -21.88 -6.89 1.34
N LEU A 271 -20.99 -7.02 0.35
CA LEU A 271 -21.31 -6.88 -1.08
C LEU A 271 -21.45 -8.21 -1.81
N GLY A 272 -21.02 -9.32 -1.20
CA GLY A 272 -20.93 -10.61 -1.90
C GLY A 272 -19.89 -10.57 -3.02
N ASP A 273 -20.17 -11.26 -4.12
CA ASP A 273 -19.29 -11.29 -5.29
C ASP A 273 -19.46 -10.01 -6.10
N VAL A 274 -18.42 -9.18 -6.18
CA VAL A 274 -18.43 -7.93 -6.94
C VAL A 274 -18.35 -8.23 -8.44
N PHE A 275 -19.29 -7.67 -9.21
CA PHE A 275 -19.35 -7.87 -10.67
C PHE A 275 -19.34 -6.57 -11.48
N ASN A 276 -19.61 -5.42 -10.86
CA ASN A 276 -19.55 -4.11 -11.51
C ASN A 276 -18.89 -3.07 -10.58
N MET A 277 -17.98 -2.27 -11.14
CA MET A 277 -17.36 -1.15 -10.45
C MET A 277 -17.18 0.05 -11.38
N GLU A 278 -17.81 1.16 -11.06
CA GLU A 278 -17.59 2.45 -11.71
C GLU A 278 -16.79 3.36 -10.79
N THR A 279 -15.81 4.08 -11.33
CA THR A 279 -15.08 5.12 -10.62
C THR A 279 -15.04 6.39 -11.45
N PHE A 280 -15.08 7.54 -10.79
CA PHE A 280 -15.03 8.84 -11.45
C PHE A 280 -14.13 9.78 -10.68
N VAL A 281 -13.45 10.67 -11.41
CA VAL A 281 -12.73 11.83 -10.86
C VAL A 281 -12.80 13.02 -11.80
N GLY A 282 -12.83 14.22 -11.22
CA GLY A 282 -12.78 15.45 -11.98
C GLY A 282 -13.81 16.48 -11.55
N SER A 283 -13.74 17.63 -12.20
CA SER A 283 -14.49 18.85 -11.91
C SER A 283 -14.72 19.63 -13.21
N PHE A 284 -15.24 20.86 -13.14
CA PHE A 284 -15.23 21.78 -14.29
C PHE A 284 -14.18 22.84 -14.03
N GLU A 285 -12.92 22.43 -14.11
CA GLU A 285 -11.77 23.28 -13.81
C GLU A 285 -10.69 23.05 -14.88
N HIS A 286 -9.88 24.08 -15.11
CA HIS A 286 -8.77 23.97 -16.05
C HIS A 286 -7.74 22.94 -15.52
N PRO A 287 -7.26 21.99 -16.35
CA PRO A 287 -6.26 21.01 -15.94
C PRO A 287 -4.97 21.64 -15.41
N CYS A 288 -4.22 20.90 -14.59
CA CYS A 288 -2.95 21.35 -14.02
C CYS A 288 -1.95 21.79 -15.09
N ARG A 289 -1.21 22.88 -14.87
CA ARG A 289 -0.24 23.39 -15.85
C ARG A 289 1.05 22.54 -15.91
N TRP A 290 1.87 22.82 -16.92
CA TRP A 290 3.19 22.22 -17.12
C TRP A 290 3.11 20.75 -17.58
N TRP A 291 3.99 19.86 -17.13
CA TRP A 291 4.05 18.47 -17.64
C TRP A 291 2.74 17.68 -17.45
N HIS A 292 1.94 17.98 -16.44
CA HIS A 292 0.65 17.30 -16.19
C HIS A 292 -0.35 17.47 -17.33
N SER A 293 -0.23 18.56 -18.10
CA SER A 293 -1.09 18.91 -19.22
C SER A 293 -0.46 18.65 -20.59
N ASP A 294 0.76 18.12 -20.59
CA ASP A 294 1.48 17.74 -21.80
C ASP A 294 1.53 16.22 -21.90
N GLU A 295 0.77 15.68 -22.85
CA GLU A 295 0.64 14.25 -23.13
C GLU A 295 2.00 13.58 -23.38
N THR A 296 2.97 14.31 -23.95
CA THR A 296 4.32 13.78 -24.20
C THR A 296 5.02 13.37 -22.90
N PHE A 297 4.81 14.14 -21.83
CA PHE A 297 5.48 13.92 -20.55
C PHE A 297 4.61 13.12 -19.56
N SER A 298 3.31 13.34 -19.58
CA SER A 298 2.35 12.71 -18.66
C SER A 298 1.85 11.35 -19.13
N GLY A 299 1.89 11.07 -20.44
CA GLY A 299 1.17 9.96 -21.07
C GLY A 299 -0.29 10.29 -21.43
N GLY A 300 -0.76 11.48 -21.03
CA GLY A 300 -2.15 11.90 -21.21
C GLY A 300 -3.00 11.72 -19.95
N ALA A 301 -4.23 12.23 -20.02
CA ALA A 301 -5.18 12.26 -18.90
C ALA A 301 -5.37 10.87 -18.25
N VAL A 302 -5.38 9.80 -19.05
CA VAL A 302 -5.59 8.43 -18.56
C VAL A 302 -4.49 7.99 -17.59
N TYR A 303 -3.26 8.45 -17.75
CA TYR A 303 -2.14 8.03 -16.89
C TYR A 303 -2.10 8.75 -15.55
N ASP A 304 -2.53 10.01 -15.49
CA ASP A 304 -2.45 10.80 -14.26
C ASP A 304 -3.39 10.25 -13.17
N TRP A 305 -4.70 10.31 -13.42
CA TRP A 305 -5.70 9.80 -12.47
C TRP A 305 -6.06 8.34 -12.68
N GLY A 306 -5.99 7.86 -13.93
CA GLY A 306 -6.32 6.45 -14.20
C GLY A 306 -5.35 5.49 -13.55
N SER A 307 -4.07 5.86 -13.35
CA SER A 307 -3.11 5.02 -12.64
C SER A 307 -3.52 4.69 -11.19
N HIS A 308 -4.33 5.55 -10.55
CA HIS A 308 -4.92 5.27 -9.25
C HIS A 308 -6.25 4.50 -9.35
N HIS A 309 -7.15 4.96 -10.21
CA HIS A 309 -8.50 4.41 -10.28
C HIS A 309 -8.53 3.01 -10.90
N ILE A 310 -7.68 2.76 -11.90
CA ILE A 310 -7.49 1.43 -12.46
C ILE A 310 -6.80 0.53 -11.44
N ASP A 311 -5.81 1.02 -10.69
CA ASP A 311 -5.21 0.26 -9.59
C ASP A 311 -6.27 -0.20 -8.57
N TRP A 312 -7.16 0.70 -8.13
CA TRP A 312 -8.29 0.33 -7.26
C TRP A 312 -9.17 -0.76 -7.88
N ILE A 313 -9.54 -0.63 -9.15
CA ILE A 313 -10.37 -1.62 -9.85
C ILE A 313 -9.67 -2.99 -9.89
N LEU A 314 -8.40 -3.03 -10.31
CA LEU A 314 -7.63 -4.28 -10.37
C LEU A 314 -7.44 -4.89 -8.98
N ARG A 315 -7.27 -4.06 -7.94
CA ARG A 315 -7.18 -4.49 -6.55
C ARG A 315 -8.47 -5.13 -6.02
N ILE A 316 -9.63 -4.66 -6.46
CA ILE A 316 -10.92 -5.27 -6.11
C ILE A 316 -11.17 -6.55 -6.92
N PHE A 317 -10.83 -6.56 -8.21
CA PHE A 317 -11.11 -7.68 -9.10
C PHE A 317 -10.05 -8.80 -9.01
N GLY A 318 -8.88 -8.50 -8.45
CA GLY A 318 -7.78 -9.44 -8.23
C GLY A 318 -7.12 -9.96 -9.51
N SER A 319 -7.41 -9.35 -10.66
CA SER A 319 -6.89 -9.76 -11.97
C SER A 319 -7.07 -8.63 -12.99
N ARG A 320 -6.24 -8.62 -14.02
CA ARG A 320 -6.35 -7.70 -15.15
C ARG A 320 -7.52 -8.06 -16.09
N PRO A 321 -8.23 -7.09 -16.70
CA PRO A 321 -9.27 -7.37 -17.69
C PRO A 321 -8.68 -7.94 -18.99
N GLN A 322 -9.46 -8.73 -19.71
CA GLN A 322 -9.08 -9.21 -21.04
C GLN A 322 -9.29 -8.14 -22.12
N ARG A 323 -10.29 -7.26 -21.94
CA ARG A 323 -10.71 -6.29 -22.96
C ARG A 323 -10.80 -4.89 -22.37
N VAL A 324 -10.26 -3.92 -23.10
CA VAL A 324 -10.27 -2.50 -22.74
C VAL A 324 -10.77 -1.69 -23.93
N ARG A 325 -11.68 -0.76 -23.68
CA ARG A 325 -12.16 0.22 -24.65
C ARG A 325 -12.17 1.60 -24.02
N ALA A 326 -11.66 2.61 -24.71
CA ALA A 326 -11.67 3.97 -24.21
C ALA A 326 -12.22 4.97 -25.24
N ILE A 327 -12.90 6.02 -24.75
CA ILE A 327 -13.29 7.17 -25.57
C ILE A 327 -12.69 8.43 -24.94
N SER A 328 -11.99 9.20 -25.76
CA SER A 328 -11.35 10.46 -25.35
C SER A 328 -12.04 11.65 -26.01
N HIS A 329 -12.20 12.73 -25.25
CA HIS A 329 -12.82 13.98 -25.70
C HIS A 329 -11.91 15.17 -25.45
N LYS A 330 -11.67 15.95 -26.52
CA LYS A 330 -11.01 17.27 -26.47
C LYS A 330 -11.99 18.33 -27.00
N ARG A 331 -12.50 19.20 -26.14
CA ARG A 331 -13.66 20.07 -26.41
C ARG A 331 -13.50 21.51 -25.90
N VAL A 332 -12.90 21.71 -24.72
CA VAL A 332 -12.82 22.99 -24.00
C VAL A 332 -11.37 23.48 -23.90
N TRP A 333 -10.47 22.73 -23.30
CA TRP A 333 -9.13 23.20 -22.90
C TRP A 333 -8.12 23.04 -24.05
N ARG A 334 -8.20 23.89 -25.08
CA ARG A 334 -7.39 23.76 -26.30
C ARG A 334 -5.94 24.22 -26.17
N ASP A 335 -5.57 24.86 -25.06
CA ASP A 335 -4.21 25.32 -24.77
C ASP A 335 -3.31 24.22 -24.16
N VAL A 336 -3.87 23.06 -23.83
CA VAL A 336 -3.15 21.87 -23.36
C VAL A 336 -3.32 20.70 -24.33
N THR A 337 -2.52 19.64 -24.25
CA THR A 337 -2.60 18.50 -25.20
C THR A 337 -3.50 17.37 -24.70
N ASN A 338 -3.51 17.09 -23.39
CA ASN A 338 -4.34 16.02 -22.79
C ASN A 338 -5.83 16.12 -23.13
N ALA A 339 -6.53 14.99 -23.26
CA ALA A 339 -7.98 14.99 -23.39
C ALA A 339 -8.66 15.62 -22.16
N ASP A 340 -9.78 16.34 -22.37
CA ASP A 340 -10.55 16.95 -21.29
C ASP A 340 -11.41 15.92 -20.55
N GLN A 341 -11.73 14.81 -21.22
CA GLN A 341 -12.46 13.69 -20.64
C GLN A 341 -12.02 12.38 -21.28
N ILE A 342 -11.91 11.34 -20.46
CA ILE A 342 -11.67 9.97 -20.89
C ILE A 342 -12.66 9.05 -20.18
N ASP A 343 -13.17 8.08 -20.92
CA ASP A 343 -14.11 7.07 -20.46
C ASP A 343 -13.57 5.69 -20.84
N VAL A 344 -13.10 4.93 -19.86
CA VAL A 344 -12.47 3.62 -20.02
C VAL A 344 -13.42 2.53 -19.52
N HIS A 345 -13.74 1.56 -20.36
CA HIS A 345 -14.49 0.35 -20.04
C HIS A 345 -13.56 -0.86 -20.08
N MET A 346 -13.65 -1.68 -19.03
CA MET A 346 -12.83 -2.87 -18.79
C MET A 346 -13.75 -4.07 -18.60
N ARG A 347 -13.41 -5.20 -19.23
CA ARG A 347 -14.23 -6.42 -19.17
C ARG A 347 -13.40 -7.66 -18.92
N TRP A 348 -13.93 -8.53 -18.08
CA TRP A 348 -13.39 -9.85 -17.78
C TRP A 348 -14.17 -10.96 -18.50
N ASP A 349 -13.51 -12.08 -18.78
CA ASP A 349 -14.12 -13.24 -19.46
C ASP A 349 -15.24 -13.91 -18.64
N ASP A 350 -15.19 -13.77 -17.31
CA ASP A 350 -16.22 -14.25 -16.39
C ASP A 350 -17.45 -13.33 -16.30
N GLY A 351 -17.49 -12.27 -17.12
CA GLY A 351 -18.60 -11.35 -17.23
C GLY A 351 -18.56 -10.16 -16.27
N ARG A 352 -17.56 -10.07 -15.38
CA ARG A 352 -17.37 -8.86 -14.58
C ARG A 352 -16.96 -7.68 -15.46
N GLU A 353 -17.35 -6.48 -15.07
CA GLU A 353 -17.00 -5.25 -15.80
C GLU A 353 -16.66 -4.09 -14.87
N ALA A 354 -15.90 -3.14 -15.38
CA ALA A 354 -15.59 -1.91 -14.66
C ALA A 354 -15.48 -0.71 -15.60
N ARG A 355 -15.73 0.48 -15.06
CA ARG A 355 -15.64 1.74 -15.79
C ARG A 355 -14.86 2.78 -15.00
N PHE A 356 -13.93 3.45 -15.66
CA PHE A 356 -13.23 4.61 -15.11
C PHE A 356 -13.52 5.83 -15.99
N ILE A 357 -13.92 6.95 -15.37
CA ILE A 357 -14.14 8.21 -16.07
C ILE A 357 -13.34 9.31 -15.38
N GLN A 358 -12.52 10.03 -16.14
CA GLN A 358 -11.96 11.32 -15.74
C GLN A 358 -12.61 12.42 -16.59
N SER A 359 -13.00 13.55 -15.99
CA SER A 359 -13.50 14.70 -16.75
C SER A 359 -13.17 16.03 -16.08
N ASP A 360 -12.46 16.91 -16.79
CA ASP A 360 -12.15 18.29 -16.42
C ASP A 360 -13.23 19.30 -16.91
N VAL A 361 -14.36 18.76 -17.39
CA VAL A 361 -15.53 19.53 -17.83
C VAL A 361 -16.82 19.06 -17.13
N ALA A 362 -16.67 18.38 -15.99
CA ALA A 362 -17.78 17.84 -15.21
C ALA A 362 -18.23 18.85 -14.13
N GLY A 363 -19.20 19.70 -14.49
CA GLY A 363 -19.81 20.66 -13.55
C GLY A 363 -20.66 20.01 -12.46
N ILE A 364 -21.14 18.78 -12.73
CA ILE A 364 -21.82 17.93 -11.75
C ILE A 364 -21.04 16.61 -11.71
N ARG A 365 -20.50 16.28 -10.53
CA ARG A 365 -19.68 15.10 -10.33
C ARG A 365 -20.54 13.84 -10.25
N LYS A 366 -20.01 12.73 -10.78
CA LYS A 366 -20.49 11.39 -10.46
C LYS A 366 -19.97 10.96 -9.08
N PRO A 367 -20.50 9.87 -8.50
CA PRO A 367 -19.90 9.26 -7.32
C PRO A 367 -18.43 8.91 -7.56
N LYS A 368 -17.58 9.06 -6.54
CA LYS A 368 -16.15 8.69 -6.58
C LYS A 368 -15.98 7.21 -6.93
N PHE A 369 -16.80 6.36 -6.32
CA PHE A 369 -17.00 4.97 -6.73
C PHE A 369 -18.45 4.52 -6.54
N TYR A 370 -18.90 3.64 -7.42
CA TYR A 370 -20.18 2.93 -7.40
C TYR A 370 -19.91 1.45 -7.68
N VAL A 371 -20.21 0.58 -6.72
CA VAL A 371 -19.80 -0.83 -6.73
C VAL A 371 -21.01 -1.71 -6.49
N GLN A 372 -21.21 -2.71 -7.34
CA GLN A 372 -22.28 -3.68 -7.21
C GLN A 372 -21.71 -5.07 -7.03
N GLY A 373 -22.26 -5.79 -6.05
CA GLY A 373 -22.04 -7.21 -5.88
C GLY A 373 -23.34 -7.97 -5.65
N THR A 374 -23.25 -9.29 -5.57
CA THR A 374 -24.42 -10.18 -5.48
C THR A 374 -25.26 -9.99 -4.21
N ALA A 375 -24.71 -9.37 -3.17
CA ALA A 375 -25.40 -9.13 -1.89
C ALA A 375 -25.73 -7.66 -1.61
N GLY A 376 -25.21 -6.70 -2.39
CA GLY A 376 -25.45 -5.29 -2.13
C GLY A 376 -24.81 -4.32 -3.13
N THR A 377 -25.00 -3.04 -2.90
CA THR A 377 -24.40 -1.95 -3.67
C THR A 377 -23.80 -0.93 -2.73
N ALA A 378 -22.59 -0.46 -3.04
CA ALA A 378 -21.89 0.58 -2.30
C ALA A 378 -21.62 1.79 -3.20
N ALA A 379 -21.72 2.99 -2.65
CA ALA A 379 -21.44 4.23 -3.35
C ALA A 379 -20.81 5.25 -2.40
N ALA A 380 -19.88 6.06 -2.92
CA ALA A 380 -19.34 7.19 -2.20
C ALA A 380 -19.37 8.45 -3.07
N ASP A 381 -19.88 9.54 -2.52
CA ASP A 381 -19.99 10.83 -3.21
C ASP A 381 -18.88 11.77 -2.75
N TYR A 382 -18.33 12.55 -3.69
CA TYR A 382 -17.37 13.59 -3.36
C TYR A 382 -17.94 14.57 -2.33
N ALA A 383 -17.20 14.80 -1.25
CA ALA A 383 -17.51 15.85 -0.28
C ALA A 383 -16.78 17.16 -0.65
N PRO A 384 -17.46 18.31 -0.66
CA PRO A 384 -16.77 19.60 -0.73
C PRO A 384 -15.96 19.82 0.56
N VAL A 385 -14.73 20.31 0.45
CA VAL A 385 -13.90 20.58 1.64
C VAL A 385 -13.29 21.96 1.58
N THR A 386 -13.72 22.77 2.53
CA THR A 386 -13.00 23.92 3.04
C THR A 386 -12.43 23.51 4.40
N ILE A 387 -11.10 23.43 4.52
CA ILE A 387 -10.45 23.25 5.83
C ILE A 387 -10.08 24.63 6.35
N ASP A 388 -10.72 24.98 7.46
CA ASP A 388 -10.39 26.15 8.25
C ASP A 388 -9.29 25.78 9.25
N GLN A 389 -8.10 26.37 9.11
CA GLN A 389 -6.99 26.15 10.04
C GLN A 389 -6.49 27.47 10.60
N LEU A 390 -6.22 27.52 11.91
CA LEU A 390 -5.41 28.58 12.49
C LEU A 390 -3.94 28.25 12.26
N VAL A 391 -3.25 29.09 11.49
CA VAL A 391 -1.81 28.98 11.26
C VAL A 391 -1.10 30.00 12.14
N ASP A 392 -0.16 29.54 12.96
CA ASP A 392 0.61 30.39 13.87
C ASP A 392 1.32 31.52 13.10
N GLY A 393 1.08 32.77 13.51
CA GLY A 393 1.59 33.96 12.84
C GLY A 393 0.88 34.37 11.54
N ARG A 394 -0.09 33.61 11.03
CA ARG A 394 -0.90 33.96 9.84
C ARG A 394 -2.41 34.06 10.10
N GLY A 395 -2.89 33.61 11.26
CA GLY A 395 -4.31 33.67 11.63
C GLY A 395 -5.15 32.59 10.96
N HIS A 396 -6.44 32.85 10.77
CA HIS A 396 -7.37 31.93 10.12
C HIS A 396 -7.08 31.82 8.63
N VAL A 397 -6.76 30.62 8.16
CA VAL A 397 -6.53 30.30 6.75
C VAL A 397 -7.52 29.22 6.33
N ALA A 398 -8.41 29.55 5.40
CA ALA A 398 -9.27 28.58 4.73
C ALA A 398 -8.54 28.03 3.50
N HIS A 399 -8.30 26.72 3.46
CA HIS A 399 -7.81 26.03 2.28
C HIS A 399 -8.93 25.23 1.64
N GLU A 400 -9.22 25.50 0.38
CA GLU A 400 -9.98 24.58 -0.45
C GLU A 400 -9.04 23.44 -0.84
N TRP A 401 -9.31 22.25 -0.32
CA TRP A 401 -8.56 21.06 -0.70
C TRP A 401 -9.10 20.51 -2.01
N HIS A 402 -8.21 19.93 -2.82
CA HIS A 402 -8.64 19.26 -4.03
C HIS A 402 -9.59 18.11 -3.65
N HIS A 403 -10.79 18.10 -4.24
CA HIS A 403 -11.89 17.19 -3.90
C HIS A 403 -11.51 15.69 -3.91
N ALA A 404 -10.50 15.31 -4.70
CA ALA A 404 -10.00 13.94 -4.74
C ALA A 404 -9.14 13.52 -3.52
N GLU A 405 -8.66 14.47 -2.72
CA GLU A 405 -7.84 14.21 -1.52
C GLU A 405 -8.66 13.93 -0.27
N VAL A 406 -9.98 14.07 -0.35
CA VAL A 406 -10.88 13.97 0.80
C VAL A 406 -11.46 12.56 0.85
N PRO A 407 -11.27 11.83 1.97
CA PRO A 407 -11.99 10.58 2.19
C PRO A 407 -13.49 10.83 2.36
N THR A 408 -14.29 9.92 1.83
CA THR A 408 -15.75 10.04 1.81
C THR A 408 -16.42 8.89 2.56
N ASP A 409 -17.59 9.15 3.13
CA ASP A 409 -18.40 8.09 3.74
C ASP A 409 -18.92 7.14 2.67
N LEU A 410 -18.82 5.84 2.94
CA LEU A 410 -19.34 4.81 2.04
C LEU A 410 -20.79 4.48 2.41
N ARG A 411 -21.72 4.80 1.50
CA ARG A 411 -23.12 4.38 1.60
C ARG A 411 -23.25 2.98 1.04
N LEU A 412 -23.81 2.04 1.80
CA LEU A 412 -24.05 0.67 1.38
C LEU A 412 -25.53 0.33 1.55
N SER A 413 -26.10 -0.31 0.54
CA SER A 413 -27.47 -0.80 0.53
C SER A 413 -27.48 -2.28 0.18
N ARG A 414 -28.14 -3.12 0.98
CA ARG A 414 -28.22 -4.58 0.77
C ARG A 414 -29.60 -5.13 1.07
N TYR A 415 -29.95 -6.26 0.47
CA TYR A 415 -31.17 -6.98 0.82
C TYR A 415 -30.91 -7.96 1.96
N GLU A 416 -31.70 -7.87 3.03
CA GLU A 416 -31.70 -8.82 4.13
C GLU A 416 -33.01 -9.63 4.13
N PRO A 417 -32.93 -10.97 4.01
CA PRO A 417 -34.12 -11.82 4.03
C PRO A 417 -35.00 -11.56 5.26
N GLY A 418 -36.27 -11.23 5.02
CA GLY A 418 -37.25 -10.93 6.07
C GLY A 418 -37.30 -9.47 6.52
N TYR A 419 -36.29 -8.66 6.21
CA TYR A 419 -36.24 -7.23 6.58
C TYR A 419 -36.37 -6.29 5.37
N GLY A 420 -36.04 -6.75 4.17
CA GLY A 420 -36.04 -5.93 2.97
C GLY A 420 -34.68 -5.24 2.76
N THR A 421 -34.69 -4.07 2.14
CA THR A 421 -33.45 -3.31 1.93
C THR A 421 -32.99 -2.65 3.23
N VAL A 422 -31.73 -2.87 3.59
CA VAL A 422 -31.05 -2.27 4.74
C VAL A 422 -29.94 -1.37 4.22
N ASP A 423 -29.96 -0.12 4.66
CA ASP A 423 -28.94 0.87 4.35
C ASP A 423 -28.02 1.10 5.55
N MET A 424 -26.74 1.27 5.27
CA MET A 424 -25.73 1.60 6.27
C MET A 424 -24.70 2.59 5.70
N VAL A 425 -24.03 3.29 6.62
CA VAL A 425 -22.93 4.19 6.30
C VAL A 425 -21.68 3.68 7.01
N LEU A 426 -20.62 3.45 6.25
CA LEU A 426 -19.32 3.07 6.78
C LEU A 426 -18.39 4.29 6.69
N PRO A 427 -17.87 4.78 7.84
CA PRO A 427 -16.94 5.89 7.83
C PRO A 427 -15.60 5.49 7.20
N PRO A 428 -14.84 6.44 6.63
CA PRO A 428 -13.51 6.15 6.11
C PRO A 428 -12.58 5.66 7.21
N VAL A 429 -11.70 4.73 6.86
CA VAL A 429 -10.66 4.23 7.76
C VAL A 429 -9.63 5.33 8.01
N ALA A 430 -9.32 5.61 9.29
CA ALA A 430 -8.34 6.61 9.65
C ALA A 430 -6.94 6.23 9.13
N ARG A 431 -6.31 7.13 8.38
CA ARG A 431 -4.91 7.01 7.95
C ARG A 431 -3.99 7.44 9.09
N VAL A 432 -3.01 6.61 9.42
CA VAL A 432 -2.00 6.91 10.45
C VAL A 432 -0.62 6.95 9.80
N GLY A 433 0.06 8.09 9.92
CA GLY A 433 1.41 8.30 9.40
C GLY A 433 1.55 8.03 7.90
N TRP A 434 2.65 7.37 7.52
CA TRP A 434 3.03 7.07 6.15
C TRP A 434 3.01 5.56 5.88
N PRO A 435 1.84 4.96 5.63
CA PRO A 435 1.72 3.50 5.62
C PRO A 435 2.50 2.82 4.48
N PHE A 436 2.62 3.46 3.31
CA PHE A 436 3.48 2.96 2.23
C PHE A 436 4.95 2.94 2.66
N HIS A 437 5.49 4.07 3.13
CA HIS A 437 6.88 4.20 3.58
C HIS A 437 7.18 3.26 4.74
N ARG A 438 6.21 3.08 5.65
CA ARG A 438 6.31 2.11 6.74
C ARG A 438 6.51 0.69 6.21
N ALA A 439 5.65 0.27 5.29
CA ALA A 439 5.70 -1.05 4.68
C ALA A 439 6.95 -1.25 3.79
N LEU A 440 7.42 -0.18 3.12
CA LEU A 440 8.70 -0.19 2.40
C LEU A 440 9.88 -0.45 3.34
N ALA A 441 9.93 0.25 4.47
CA ALA A 441 10.94 0.05 5.48
C ALA A 441 10.88 -1.38 6.07
N ASP A 442 9.67 -1.88 6.35
CA ASP A 442 9.46 -3.25 6.84
C ASP A 442 9.93 -4.29 5.80
N HIS A 443 9.65 -4.08 4.51
CA HIS A 443 10.17 -4.92 3.42
C HIS A 443 11.70 -4.93 3.38
N LEU A 444 12.34 -3.76 3.34
CA LEU A 444 13.80 -3.65 3.17
C LEU A 444 14.59 -4.09 4.41
N LEU A 445 14.07 -3.86 5.62
CA LEU A 445 14.76 -4.20 6.86
C LEU A 445 14.47 -5.61 7.35
N LEU A 446 13.26 -6.11 7.10
CA LEU A 446 12.74 -7.32 7.75
C LEU A 446 12.30 -8.39 6.75
N GLY A 447 12.33 -8.11 5.45
CA GLY A 447 11.93 -9.05 4.40
C GLY A 447 10.42 -9.28 4.33
N GLU A 448 9.61 -8.35 4.84
CA GLU A 448 8.15 -8.43 4.70
C GLU A 448 7.71 -8.38 3.24
N ALA A 449 6.46 -8.76 2.96
CA ALA A 449 5.89 -8.62 1.63
C ALA A 449 5.94 -7.16 1.17
N ILE A 450 6.33 -6.96 -0.08
CA ILE A 450 6.39 -5.63 -0.69
C ILE A 450 4.97 -5.01 -0.73
N PRO A 451 4.80 -3.73 -0.36
CA PRO A 451 3.47 -3.13 -0.24
C PRO A 451 2.69 -3.04 -1.56
N VAL A 452 3.42 -2.86 -2.65
CA VAL A 452 2.89 -2.78 -4.01
C VAL A 452 3.78 -3.68 -4.88
N PRO A 453 3.38 -4.94 -5.10
CA PRO A 453 4.10 -5.81 -6.01
C PRO A 453 4.21 -5.16 -7.40
N PRO A 454 5.41 -5.16 -8.01
CA PRO A 454 5.63 -4.46 -9.28
C PRO A 454 4.81 -5.05 -10.42
N GLU A 455 4.48 -6.35 -10.36
CA GLU A 455 3.61 -7.04 -11.32
C GLU A 455 2.19 -6.45 -11.33
N GLU A 456 1.65 -6.08 -10.16
CA GLU A 456 0.34 -5.43 -10.08
C GLU A 456 0.37 -4.05 -10.75
N SER A 457 1.50 -3.33 -10.65
CA SER A 457 1.66 -2.03 -11.32
C SER A 457 1.88 -2.16 -12.82
N ARG A 458 2.56 -3.23 -13.26
CA ARG A 458 2.67 -3.58 -14.68
C ARG A 458 1.31 -3.87 -15.30
N ASP A 459 0.44 -4.57 -14.57
CA ASP A 459 -0.94 -4.81 -15.01
C ASP A 459 -1.75 -3.51 -15.15
N VAL A 460 -1.54 -2.54 -14.25
CA VAL A 460 -2.12 -1.19 -14.39
C VAL A 460 -1.60 -0.51 -15.66
N VAL A 461 -0.29 -0.52 -15.91
CA VAL A 461 0.31 0.06 -17.14
C VAL A 461 -0.29 -0.57 -18.39
N ALA A 462 -0.52 -1.89 -18.40
CA ALA A 462 -1.12 -2.56 -19.54
C ALA A 462 -2.56 -2.09 -19.84
N VAL A 463 -3.35 -1.78 -18.81
CA VAL A 463 -4.68 -1.19 -19.00
C VAL A 463 -4.57 0.25 -19.47
N LEU A 464 -3.64 1.04 -18.92
CA LEU A 464 -3.40 2.43 -19.30
C LEU A 464 -2.98 2.56 -20.75
N GLU A 465 -2.01 1.75 -21.20
CA GLU A 465 -1.52 1.72 -22.58
C GLU A 465 -2.63 1.30 -23.56
N ALA A 466 -3.38 0.24 -23.23
CA ALA A 466 -4.51 -0.20 -24.03
C ALA A 466 -5.62 0.87 -24.10
N ALA A 467 -5.92 1.55 -22.99
CA ALA A 467 -6.90 2.62 -22.96
C ALA A 467 -6.44 3.83 -23.78
N HIS A 468 -5.17 4.22 -23.69
CA HIS A 468 -4.61 5.31 -24.48
C HIS A 468 -4.70 5.00 -25.99
N ALA A 469 -4.24 3.82 -26.41
CA ALA A 469 -4.32 3.38 -27.81
C ALA A 469 -5.78 3.29 -28.30
N SER A 470 -6.68 2.70 -27.51
CA SER A 470 -8.11 2.63 -27.84
C SER A 470 -8.72 4.01 -28.04
N GLY A 471 -8.42 4.97 -27.15
CA GLY A 471 -8.92 6.34 -27.24
C GLY A 471 -8.42 7.09 -28.46
N ALA A 472 -7.15 6.89 -28.85
CA ALA A 472 -6.56 7.46 -30.05
C ALA A 472 -7.19 6.91 -31.34
N ASP A 473 -7.56 5.62 -31.34
CA ASP A 473 -8.19 4.93 -32.47
C ASP A 473 -9.73 5.05 -32.52
N GLY A 474 -10.30 6.03 -31.82
CA GLY A 474 -11.75 6.29 -31.84
C GLY A 474 -12.59 5.27 -31.06
N GLY A 475 -11.96 4.54 -30.13
CA GLY A 475 -12.59 3.62 -29.19
C GLY A 475 -12.80 2.21 -29.71
N VAL A 476 -11.82 1.69 -30.43
CA VAL A 476 -11.74 0.26 -30.78
C VAL A 476 -11.47 -0.54 -29.49
N GLU A 477 -12.20 -1.63 -29.29
CA GLU A 477 -11.95 -2.54 -28.15
C GLU A 477 -10.64 -3.31 -28.40
N LEU A 478 -9.69 -3.21 -27.48
CA LEU A 478 -8.38 -3.84 -27.55
C LEU A 478 -8.27 -4.97 -26.52
N THR A 479 -7.41 -5.94 -26.81
CA THR A 479 -7.01 -6.95 -25.82
C THR A 479 -5.96 -6.35 -24.90
N CYS A 480 -6.10 -6.53 -23.59
CA CYS A 480 -5.08 -6.08 -22.64
C CYS A 480 -3.88 -7.07 -22.70
N GLY A 481 -2.70 -6.59 -23.10
CA GLY A 481 -1.48 -7.38 -23.37
C GLY A 481 -0.65 -7.76 -22.15
#